data_AF-A0A7X8HEP6-F1
#
_entry.id   AF-A0A7X8HEP6-F1
#
_cell.length_a   1.000
_cell.length_b   1.000
_cell.length_c   1.000
_cell.angle_alpha   90.00
_cell.angle_beta   90.00
_cell.angle_gamma   90.00
#
_symmetry.space_group_name_H-M   'P 1'
#
loop_
_entity.id
_entity.type
_entity.pdbx_description
1 polymer ?
#
loop_
_entity_poly.entity_id
_entity_poly.type
_entity_poly.pdbx_seq_one_letter_code
_entity_poly.pdbx_strand_id
1 'polypeptide(L)'
;MVLREVGEVERRDGRTWVRIRPEYREALRGLEEFSHCHVLWWSGSDFGMGFDTRSVLSGDLPYAPGRTAGVFGCRGPFRPNLIAMTVCPIRGVDLEAGRIEVAAIDAFDGTAVLDVKPYYPSVDRVRDARVPAWLPDWGEWVPEGGFGLDE
;
A
#
# COMPACT_ATOMS: atom_id res chain seq x y z
N MET A 1 6.66 20.41 -4.85
CA MET A 1 7.14 19.05 -4.53
C MET A 1 7.01 18.20 -5.77
N VAL A 2 8.00 17.38 -6.10
CA VAL A 2 7.97 16.47 -7.24
C VAL A 2 8.15 15.06 -6.71
N LEU A 3 7.20 14.17 -7.00
CA LEU A 3 7.32 12.74 -6.70
C LEU A 3 7.95 12.04 -7.89
N ARG A 4 8.78 11.03 -7.62
CA ARG A 4 9.35 10.15 -8.63
C ARG A 4 8.74 8.77 -8.45
N GLU A 5 8.31 8.18 -9.54
CA GLU A 5 7.99 6.76 -9.55
C GLU A 5 9.30 5.96 -9.48
N VAL A 6 9.42 5.09 -8.47
CA VAL A 6 10.62 4.25 -8.25
C VAL A 6 10.47 2.85 -8.83
N GLY A 7 9.24 2.44 -9.13
CA GLY A 7 8.89 1.12 -9.62
C GLY A 7 7.41 1.00 -9.89
N GLU A 8 6.96 -0.23 -10.11
CA GLU A 8 5.56 -0.56 -10.30
C GLU A 8 5.24 -1.90 -9.64
N VAL A 9 3.96 -2.15 -9.40
CA VAL A 9 3.45 -3.46 -9.01
C VAL A 9 3.36 -4.33 -10.27
N GLU A 10 3.91 -5.53 -10.19
CA GLU A 10 3.87 -6.56 -11.24
C GLU A 10 3.14 -7.78 -10.66
N ARG A 11 2.05 -8.22 -11.28
CA ARG A 11 1.30 -9.43 -10.91
C ARG A 11 1.39 -10.44 -12.05
N ARG A 12 1.89 -11.64 -11.74
CA ARG A 12 2.06 -12.70 -12.73
C ARG A 12 2.05 -14.09 -12.07
N ASP A 13 1.35 -15.04 -12.70
CA ASP A 13 1.33 -16.45 -12.29
C ASP A 13 0.97 -16.64 -10.79
N GLY A 14 0.01 -15.85 -10.29
CA GLY A 14 -0.45 -15.91 -8.89
C GLY A 14 0.50 -15.30 -7.85
N ARG A 15 1.56 -14.64 -8.31
CA ARG A 15 2.57 -13.98 -7.46
C ARG A 15 2.58 -12.49 -7.75
N THR A 16 3.02 -11.73 -6.74
CA THR A 16 3.07 -10.26 -6.83
C THR A 16 4.48 -9.79 -6.50
N TRP A 17 4.97 -8.84 -7.29
CA TRP A 17 6.24 -8.18 -7.09
C TRP A 17 6.09 -6.67 -7.08
N VAL A 18 6.99 -6.01 -6.37
CA VAL A 18 7.34 -4.62 -6.64
C VAL A 18 8.58 -4.64 -7.52
N ARG A 19 8.43 -4.19 -8.77
CA ARG A 19 9.50 -4.11 -9.76
C ARG A 19 10.13 -2.72 -9.72
N ILE A 20 11.35 -2.63 -9.22
CA ILE A 20 12.13 -1.39 -9.08
C ILE A 20 12.82 -1.06 -10.40
N ARG A 21 12.77 0.22 -10.78
CA ARG A 21 13.41 0.73 -12.01
C ARG A 21 14.94 0.59 -11.90
N PRO A 22 15.66 0.32 -13.02
CA PRO A 22 17.09 0.03 -13.01
C PRO A 22 17.94 1.04 -12.23
N GLU A 23 17.65 2.33 -12.35
CA GLU A 23 18.37 3.42 -11.69
C GLU A 23 18.22 3.46 -10.16
N TYR A 24 17.25 2.73 -9.59
CA TYR A 24 17.01 2.67 -8.15
C TYR A 24 17.33 1.31 -7.53
N ARG A 25 17.74 0.29 -8.31
CA ARG A 25 17.96 -1.08 -7.81
C ARG A 25 19.00 -1.17 -6.70
N GLU A 26 20.00 -0.30 -6.72
CA GLU A 26 21.02 -0.22 -5.67
C GLU A 26 20.41 -0.02 -4.27
N ALA A 27 19.25 0.67 -4.19
CA ALA A 27 18.55 0.93 -2.93
C ALA A 27 17.88 -0.31 -2.32
N LEU A 28 17.87 -1.46 -3.02
CA LEU A 28 17.31 -2.72 -2.50
C LEU A 28 18.25 -3.45 -1.52
N ARG A 29 19.54 -3.10 -1.48
CA ARG A 29 20.53 -3.81 -0.65
C ARG A 29 20.14 -3.86 0.82
N GLY A 30 20.12 -5.05 1.41
CA GLY A 30 19.79 -5.30 2.81
C GLY A 30 18.29 -5.41 3.08
N LEU A 31 17.42 -5.16 2.10
CA LEU A 31 15.98 -5.32 2.27
C LEU A 31 15.59 -6.79 2.52
N GLU A 32 16.38 -7.74 1.98
CA GLU A 32 16.22 -9.17 2.17
C GLU A 32 16.34 -9.63 3.63
N GLU A 33 16.95 -8.80 4.50
CA GLU A 33 17.07 -9.09 5.93
C GLU A 33 15.77 -8.80 6.70
N PHE A 34 14.79 -8.16 6.06
CA PHE A 34 13.50 -7.81 6.66
C PHE A 34 12.41 -8.77 6.24
N SER A 35 11.52 -9.10 7.18
CA SER A 35 10.34 -9.91 6.88
C SER A 35 9.19 -9.10 6.25
N HIS A 36 9.17 -7.79 6.45
CA HIS A 36 8.10 -6.90 5.99
C HIS A 36 8.64 -5.54 5.56
N CYS A 37 7.93 -4.90 4.65
CA CYS A 37 8.13 -3.51 4.27
C CYS A 37 6.81 -2.76 4.13
N HIS A 38 6.86 -1.44 4.27
CA HIS A 38 5.84 -0.54 3.76
C HIS A 38 6.11 -0.30 2.28
N VAL A 39 5.07 -0.42 1.46
CA VAL A 39 5.07 0.00 0.06
C VAL A 39 4.17 1.23 -0.04
N LEU A 40 4.72 2.37 -0.47
CA LEU A 40 3.95 3.56 -0.81
C LEU A 40 3.69 3.54 -2.31
N TRP A 41 2.42 3.59 -2.70
CA TRP A 41 2.00 3.46 -4.10
C TRP A 41 0.96 4.51 -4.46
N TRP A 42 0.87 4.82 -5.76
CA TRP A 42 -0.04 5.84 -6.28
C TRP A 42 -1.36 5.20 -6.71
N SER A 43 -2.44 5.54 -6.03
CA SER A 43 -3.72 4.87 -6.23
C SER A 43 -4.42 5.20 -7.55
N GLY A 44 -3.98 6.24 -8.27
CA GLY A 44 -4.54 6.64 -9.57
C GLY A 44 -5.50 7.82 -9.48
N SER A 45 -5.53 8.66 -10.52
CA SER A 45 -6.15 10.00 -10.49
C SER A 45 -7.63 10.08 -10.82
N ASP A 46 -8.15 9.16 -11.62
CA ASP A 46 -9.53 9.25 -12.10
C ASP A 46 -10.37 8.02 -11.75
N PHE A 47 -9.77 6.84 -11.54
CA PHE A 47 -10.48 5.57 -11.35
C PHE A 47 -11.61 5.36 -12.39
N GLY A 48 -11.50 5.97 -13.58
CA GLY A 48 -12.56 6.00 -14.59
C GLY A 48 -13.86 6.73 -14.18
N MET A 49 -13.86 7.49 -13.09
CA MET A 49 -15.07 8.11 -12.52
C MET A 49 -15.51 9.42 -13.18
N GLY A 50 -14.68 10.00 -14.06
CA GLY A 50 -15.03 11.21 -14.80
C GLY A 50 -15.05 12.51 -13.97
N PHE A 51 -14.51 12.49 -12.75
CA PHE A 51 -14.33 13.68 -11.91
C PHE A 51 -12.97 13.67 -11.21
N ASP A 52 -12.54 14.83 -10.70
CA ASP A 52 -11.28 14.97 -9.97
C ASP A 52 -11.36 14.34 -8.59
N THR A 53 -10.86 13.11 -8.45
CA THR A 53 -10.84 12.37 -7.17
C THR A 53 -9.98 13.06 -6.10
N ARG A 54 -9.08 13.97 -6.49
CA ARG A 54 -8.22 14.72 -5.56
C ARG A 54 -8.96 15.86 -4.86
N SER A 55 -10.09 16.29 -5.42
CA SER A 55 -10.98 17.28 -4.81
C SER A 55 -11.89 16.69 -3.73
N VAL A 56 -11.95 15.35 -3.61
CA VAL A 56 -12.76 14.67 -2.60
C VAL A 56 -12.15 14.86 -1.21
N LEU A 57 -12.94 15.44 -0.30
CA LEU A 57 -12.55 15.68 1.09
C LEU A 57 -13.29 14.79 2.10
N SER A 58 -14.38 14.16 1.69
CA SER A 58 -15.19 13.23 2.50
C SER A 58 -16.05 12.33 1.62
N GLY A 59 -16.50 11.20 2.14
CA GLY A 59 -17.44 10.31 1.45
C GLY A 59 -18.06 9.27 2.37
N ASP A 60 -19.04 8.55 1.84
CA ASP A 60 -19.61 7.37 2.48
C ASP A 60 -18.57 6.26 2.61
N LEU A 61 -18.66 5.49 3.69
CA LEU A 61 -17.76 4.39 3.96
C LEU A 61 -18.39 3.05 3.53
N PRO A 62 -17.83 2.34 2.54
CA PRO A 62 -18.40 1.07 2.06
C PRO A 62 -18.51 0.00 3.15
N TYR A 63 -17.59 0.04 4.12
CA TYR A 63 -17.52 -0.89 5.25
C TYR A 63 -18.27 -0.40 6.50
N ALA A 64 -18.93 0.76 6.45
CA ALA A 64 -19.72 1.30 7.55
C ALA A 64 -20.98 2.00 7.00
N PRO A 65 -22.05 1.24 6.68
CA PRO A 65 -23.27 1.77 6.08
C PRO A 65 -23.89 2.93 6.87
N GLY A 66 -24.31 3.99 6.17
CA GLY A 66 -24.89 5.19 6.77
C GLY A 66 -23.88 6.11 7.46
N ARG A 67 -22.57 5.85 7.30
CA ARG A 67 -21.50 6.66 7.86
C ARG A 67 -20.72 7.39 6.78
N THR A 68 -20.47 8.67 7.02
CA THR A 68 -19.50 9.48 6.29
C THR A 68 -18.27 9.75 7.15
N ALA A 69 -17.12 9.92 6.48
CA ALA A 69 -15.92 10.44 7.12
C ALA A 69 -15.14 11.34 6.15
N GLY A 70 -14.37 12.28 6.71
CA GLY A 70 -13.34 12.97 5.96
C GLY A 70 -12.25 12.01 5.50
N VAL A 71 -11.60 12.28 4.37
CA VAL A 71 -10.57 11.39 3.77
C VAL A 71 -9.31 11.21 4.62
N PHE A 72 -9.16 11.98 5.69
CA PHE A 72 -8.11 11.80 6.71
C PHE A 72 -8.57 10.96 7.91
N GLY A 73 -9.88 10.75 8.08
CA GLY A 73 -10.46 9.84 9.07
C GLY A 73 -10.73 8.43 8.54
N CYS A 74 -10.42 8.17 7.27
CA CYS A 74 -10.55 6.87 6.62
C CYS A 74 -9.36 6.59 5.69
N ARG A 75 -9.33 5.39 5.10
CA ARG A 75 -8.31 4.95 4.14
C ARG A 75 -8.83 4.84 2.71
N GLY A 76 -9.90 5.57 2.38
CA GLY A 76 -10.44 5.60 1.02
C GLY A 76 -9.40 6.10 0.00
N PRO A 77 -9.45 5.63 -1.26
CA PRO A 77 -8.43 5.96 -2.25
C PRO A 77 -8.53 7.41 -2.78
N PHE A 78 -9.70 8.04 -2.70
CA PHE A 78 -9.91 9.42 -3.18
C PHE A 78 -9.46 10.41 -2.13
N ARG A 79 -8.36 11.13 -2.40
CA ARG A 79 -7.71 12.05 -1.46
C ARG A 79 -6.90 13.11 -2.22
N PRO A 80 -6.60 14.27 -1.60
CA PRO A 80 -5.78 15.31 -2.22
C PRO A 80 -4.42 14.83 -2.71
N ASN A 81 -3.80 13.88 -2.02
CA ASN A 81 -2.62 13.14 -2.50
C ASN A 81 -2.97 11.66 -2.50
N LEU A 82 -2.96 11.07 -3.68
CA LEU A 82 -3.40 9.70 -3.97
C LEU A 82 -2.32 8.68 -3.59
N ILE A 83 -1.72 8.89 -2.42
CA ILE A 83 -0.68 8.04 -1.87
C ILE A 83 -1.37 7.05 -0.95
N ALA A 84 -1.34 5.79 -1.35
CA ALA A 84 -1.72 4.65 -0.55
C ALA A 84 -0.48 3.97 0.04
N MET A 85 -0.70 3.12 1.03
CA MET A 85 0.37 2.52 1.82
C MET A 85 -0.05 1.12 2.26
N THR A 86 0.80 0.13 2.05
CA THR A 86 0.51 -1.25 2.46
C THR A 86 1.71 -1.83 3.20
N VAL A 87 1.47 -2.52 4.30
CA VAL A 87 2.49 -3.35 4.94
C VAL A 87 2.46 -4.71 4.26
N CYS A 88 3.56 -5.05 3.62
CA CYS A 88 3.69 -6.25 2.80
C CYS A 88 4.70 -7.22 3.41
N PRO A 89 4.37 -8.51 3.57
CA PRO A 89 5.36 -9.55 3.80
C PRO A 89 6.31 -9.63 2.61
N ILE A 90 7.62 -9.66 2.87
CA ILE A 90 8.66 -9.91 1.87
C ILE A 90 8.85 -11.43 1.76
N ARG A 91 8.68 -11.97 0.56
CA ARG A 91 8.92 -13.39 0.24
C ARG A 91 10.29 -13.62 -0.39
N GLY A 92 10.86 -12.59 -1.01
CA GLY A 92 12.21 -12.61 -1.56
C GLY A 92 12.58 -11.27 -2.18
N VAL A 93 13.88 -11.02 -2.30
CA VAL A 93 14.42 -9.84 -2.98
C VAL A 93 15.47 -10.30 -4.00
N ASP A 94 15.30 -9.88 -5.25
CA ASP A 94 16.24 -10.08 -6.34
C ASP A 94 16.80 -8.72 -6.75
N LEU A 95 18.02 -8.43 -6.33
CA LEU A 95 18.69 -7.15 -6.60
C LEU A 95 19.01 -6.98 -8.09
N GLU A 96 19.39 -8.06 -8.78
CA GLU A 96 19.79 -8.00 -10.18
C GLU A 96 18.57 -7.74 -11.07
N ALA A 97 17.48 -8.47 -10.85
CA ALA A 97 16.21 -8.24 -11.55
C ALA A 97 15.49 -6.96 -11.07
N GLY A 98 15.82 -6.46 -9.87
CA GLY A 98 15.13 -5.35 -9.24
C GLY A 98 13.71 -5.71 -8.82
N ARG A 99 13.51 -6.87 -8.20
CA ARG A 99 12.19 -7.37 -7.81
C ARG A 99 12.14 -7.68 -6.32
N ILE A 100 11.09 -7.19 -5.66
CA ILE A 100 10.72 -7.59 -4.31
C ILE A 100 9.46 -8.44 -4.45
N GLU A 101 9.52 -9.74 -4.17
CA GLU A 101 8.31 -10.54 -4.08
C GLU A 101 7.58 -10.22 -2.79
N VAL A 102 6.32 -9.81 -2.91
CA VAL A 102 5.48 -9.38 -1.80
C VAL A 102 4.15 -10.13 -1.78
N ALA A 103 3.56 -10.23 -0.60
CA ALA A 103 2.16 -10.62 -0.43
C ALA A 103 1.33 -9.41 0.04
N ALA A 104 0.00 -9.58 0.13
CA ALA A 104 -0.90 -8.65 0.82
C ALA A 104 -1.10 -7.25 0.20
N ILE A 105 -0.48 -6.93 -0.94
CA ILE A 105 -0.61 -5.57 -1.50
C ILE A 105 -2.00 -5.36 -2.13
N ASP A 106 -2.64 -4.26 -1.77
CA ASP A 106 -3.96 -3.82 -2.24
C ASP A 106 -3.86 -2.90 -3.48
N ALA A 107 -2.88 -3.18 -4.36
CA ALA A 107 -2.60 -2.44 -5.58
C ALA A 107 -2.73 -3.32 -6.83
N PHE A 108 -3.26 -2.74 -7.90
CA PHE A 108 -3.44 -3.39 -9.20
C PHE A 108 -2.10 -3.58 -9.93
N ASP A 109 -2.07 -4.48 -10.91
CA ASP A 109 -0.94 -4.62 -11.82
C ASP A 109 -0.65 -3.28 -12.54
N GLY A 110 0.63 -2.95 -12.72
CA GLY A 110 1.09 -1.69 -13.30
C GLY A 110 0.96 -0.47 -12.37
N THR A 111 0.50 -0.64 -11.12
CA THR A 111 0.37 0.48 -10.18
C THR A 111 1.73 1.06 -9.84
N ALA A 112 1.90 2.38 -10.02
CA ALA A 112 3.14 3.09 -9.71
C ALA A 112 3.49 3.01 -8.22
N VAL A 113 4.75 2.66 -7.93
CA VAL A 113 5.33 2.65 -6.59
C VAL A 113 6.18 3.90 -6.42
N LEU A 114 6.01 4.56 -5.27
CA LEU A 114 6.68 5.80 -4.91
C LEU A 114 7.84 5.56 -3.95
N ASP A 115 7.73 4.55 -3.08
CA ASP A 115 8.74 4.27 -2.06
C ASP A 115 8.56 2.88 -1.45
N VAL A 116 9.65 2.34 -0.88
CA VAL A 116 9.66 1.10 -0.10
C VAL A 116 10.47 1.34 1.17
N LYS A 117 9.90 1.02 2.33
CA LYS A 117 10.58 1.20 3.63
C LYS A 117 10.53 -0.09 4.44
N PRO A 118 11.64 -0.54 5.04
CA PRO A 118 11.59 -1.70 5.94
C PRO A 118 10.66 -1.42 7.13
N TYR A 119 9.95 -2.47 7.58
CA TYR A 119 9.12 -2.41 8.77
C TYR A 119 9.98 -2.53 10.03
N TYR A 120 9.85 -1.56 10.95
CA TYR A 120 10.54 -1.58 12.24
C TYR A 120 9.51 -1.67 13.37
N PRO A 121 9.44 -2.80 14.10
CA PRO A 121 8.50 -2.93 15.22
C PRO A 121 8.64 -1.83 16.28
N SER A 122 9.82 -1.23 16.44
CA SER A 122 10.08 -0.16 17.39
C SER A 122 9.45 1.19 17.02
N VAL A 123 9.11 1.42 15.75
CA VAL A 123 8.52 2.69 15.29
C VAL A 123 7.13 2.52 14.69
N ASP A 124 6.83 1.35 14.12
CA ASP A 124 5.58 1.10 13.40
C ASP A 124 4.50 0.46 14.29
N ARG A 125 4.89 -0.24 15.36
CA ARG A 125 3.94 -0.93 16.25
C ARG A 125 3.60 -0.08 17.45
N VAL A 126 2.32 0.27 17.57
CA VAL A 126 1.76 0.99 18.72
C VAL A 126 1.04 0.01 19.62
N ARG A 127 1.49 -0.12 20.88
CA ARG A 127 0.93 -1.08 21.84
C ARG A 127 -0.53 -0.82 22.16
N ASP A 128 -0.88 0.44 22.45
CA ASP A 128 -2.20 0.84 22.94
C ASP A 128 -2.90 1.75 21.93
N ALA A 129 -2.98 1.29 20.67
CA ALA A 129 -3.66 2.03 19.61
C ALA A 129 -5.18 2.05 19.85
N ARG A 130 -5.81 3.22 19.69
CA ARG A 130 -7.27 3.37 19.75
C ARG A 130 -7.81 3.59 18.35
N VAL A 131 -8.83 2.82 17.99
CA VAL A 131 -9.59 2.99 16.75
C VAL A 131 -11.07 3.30 17.05
N PRO A 132 -11.83 3.89 16.10
CA PRO A 132 -13.25 4.13 16.29
C PRO A 132 -14.06 2.83 16.40
N ALA A 133 -15.05 2.78 17.30
CA ALA A 133 -15.88 1.60 17.55
C ALA A 133 -16.80 1.19 16.38
N TRP A 134 -16.91 2.02 15.33
CA TRP A 134 -17.70 1.72 14.14
C TRP A 134 -16.90 1.01 13.03
N LEU A 135 -15.58 0.85 13.20
CA LEU A 135 -14.81 0.02 12.27
C LEU A 135 -15.24 -1.45 12.42
N PRO A 136 -15.32 -2.20 11.31
CA PRO A 136 -15.53 -3.63 11.39
C PRO A 136 -14.41 -4.31 12.18
N ASP A 137 -14.70 -5.47 12.75
CA ASP A 137 -13.70 -6.32 13.36
C ASP A 137 -12.86 -7.01 12.27
N TRP A 138 -11.76 -6.35 11.90
CA TRP A 138 -10.75 -6.87 10.98
C TRP A 138 -9.60 -7.59 11.72
N GLY A 139 -9.74 -7.82 13.02
CA GLY A 139 -8.68 -8.35 13.88
C GLY A 139 -7.63 -7.31 14.32
N GLU A 140 -6.73 -7.75 15.19
CA GLU A 140 -5.70 -6.90 15.80
C GLU A 140 -4.39 -6.82 14.99
N TRP A 141 -4.17 -7.77 14.07
CA TRP A 141 -2.96 -7.88 13.25
C TRP A 141 -3.28 -8.29 11.83
N VAL A 142 -2.37 -7.96 10.91
CA VAL A 142 -2.46 -8.38 9.50
C VAL A 142 -2.44 -9.91 9.43
N PRO A 143 -3.41 -10.56 8.76
CA PRO A 143 -3.41 -12.01 8.56
C PRO A 143 -2.16 -12.48 7.79
N GLU A 144 -1.76 -13.74 7.93
CA GLU A 144 -0.60 -14.29 7.21
C GLU A 144 -0.69 -14.17 5.67
N GLY A 145 -1.92 -14.16 5.13
CA GLY A 145 -2.21 -13.94 3.71
C GLY A 145 -2.38 -12.47 3.31
N GLY A 146 -2.44 -11.55 4.29
CA GLY A 146 -2.72 -10.14 4.05
C GLY A 146 -4.19 -9.79 3.86
N PHE A 147 -4.44 -8.52 3.50
CA PHE A 147 -5.73 -7.99 3.09
C PHE A 147 -5.74 -7.63 1.58
N GLY A 148 -5.00 -8.40 0.76
CA GLY A 148 -4.73 -8.08 -0.65
C GLY A 148 -5.98 -8.06 -1.56
N LEU A 149 -5.80 -7.72 -2.84
CA LEU A 149 -6.89 -7.59 -3.83
C LEU A 149 -7.52 -8.91 -4.30
N ASP A 150 -7.06 -10.07 -3.83
CA ASP A 150 -7.54 -11.37 -4.31
C ASP A 150 -8.51 -12.03 -3.31
N GLU A 151 -9.75 -12.14 -3.78
CA GLU A 151 -11.03 -12.67 -3.25
C GLU A 151 -11.69 -11.96 -2.05
#